data_AF-A0A3D4DLN2-F1
#
_entry.id   AF-A0A3D4DLN2-F1
#
_cell.length_a   1.000
_cell.length_b   1.000
_cell.length_c   1.000
_cell.angle_alpha   90.00
_cell.angle_beta   90.00
_cell.angle_gamma   90.00
#
_symmetry.space_group_name_H-M   'P 1'
#
loop_
_entity.id
_entity.type
_entity.pdbx_description
1 polymer ?
#
loop_
_entity_poly.entity_id
_entity_poly.type
_entity_poly.pdbx_seq_one_letter_code
_entity_poly.pdbx_strand_id
1 'polypeptide(L)'
;MSKHPVLGLLDHAHIPLAVLRDHFPEDFARLAAYRSFALIRDPFSRFPSSLHERFVQRDRIPLANRASDEVAREVDEVMAQLARLPNGVPITDPGLIHFSRQRDYVYLDGQQVVAEPRTVAEVDGMLEELSDLVGEPILVEARRNRRFRYASSSLMRMQLAVTRRIEKTLPRWIWKPVYVPVKQAFFATGLIQPNRDPPAALPNAPEVDAFVREFYAGDIGLFRKLEAARLARLVNPLPASDKPESNPMG
;
A
#
# COMPACT_ATOMS: atom_id res chain seq x y z
N MET A 1 6.09 -14.44 -1.69
CA MET A 1 6.13 -14.81 -3.12
C MET A 1 6.31 -16.31 -3.24
N SER A 2 5.58 -16.96 -4.13
CA SER A 2 5.78 -18.38 -4.48
C SER A 2 5.62 -18.58 -5.98
N LYS A 3 6.12 -19.70 -6.50
CA LYS A 3 6.06 -20.01 -7.93
C LYS A 3 4.72 -20.69 -8.26
N HIS A 4 3.88 -20.02 -9.04
CA HIS A 4 2.68 -20.57 -9.65
C HIS A 4 3.04 -21.29 -10.97
N PRO A 5 2.46 -22.47 -11.27
CA PRO A 5 2.83 -23.25 -12.46
C PRO A 5 2.60 -22.51 -13.78
N VAL A 6 1.61 -21.62 -13.85
CA VAL A 6 1.28 -20.86 -15.08
C VAL A 6 1.77 -19.41 -15.04
N LEU A 7 1.68 -18.76 -13.87
CA LEU A 7 1.92 -17.31 -13.74
C LEU A 7 3.37 -16.99 -13.35
N GLY A 8 4.20 -17.99 -13.10
CA GLY A 8 5.55 -17.79 -12.62
C GLY A 8 5.57 -17.30 -11.17
N LEU A 9 6.46 -16.36 -10.85
CA LEU A 9 6.56 -15.83 -9.49
C LEU A 9 5.37 -14.91 -9.21
N LEU A 10 4.59 -15.20 -8.16
CA LEU A 10 3.41 -14.42 -7.80
C LEU A 10 3.54 -13.78 -6.42
N ASP A 11 3.05 -12.54 -6.32
CA ASP A 11 2.75 -11.90 -5.05
C ASP A 11 1.29 -12.17 -4.64
N HIS A 12 1.10 -13.12 -3.73
CA HIS A 12 -0.23 -13.52 -3.25
C HIS A 12 -0.99 -12.41 -2.51
N ALA A 13 -0.30 -11.35 -2.07
CA ALA A 13 -0.96 -10.21 -1.44
C ALA A 13 -1.60 -9.26 -2.46
N HIS A 14 -1.27 -9.38 -3.74
CA HIS A 14 -1.66 -8.44 -4.78
C HIS A 14 -2.10 -9.20 -6.04
N ILE A 15 -3.20 -9.94 -5.95
CA ILE A 15 -3.78 -10.66 -7.09
C ILE A 15 -4.99 -9.87 -7.64
N PRO A 16 -4.92 -9.35 -8.88
CA PRO A 16 -6.07 -8.69 -9.51
C PRO A 16 -7.26 -9.62 -9.74
N LEU A 17 -8.48 -9.08 -9.78
CA LEU A 17 -9.72 -9.88 -9.87
C LEU A 17 -9.78 -10.79 -11.10
N ALA A 18 -9.32 -10.32 -12.26
CA ALA A 18 -9.30 -11.16 -13.46
C ALA A 18 -8.36 -12.36 -13.31
N VAL A 19 -7.20 -12.15 -12.68
CA VAL A 19 -6.23 -13.22 -12.39
C VAL A 19 -6.80 -14.18 -11.36
N LEU A 20 -7.49 -13.66 -10.34
CA LEU A 20 -8.17 -14.46 -9.32
C LEU A 20 -9.25 -15.34 -9.95
N ARG A 21 -10.10 -14.79 -10.82
CA ARG A 21 -11.13 -15.56 -11.56
C ARG A 21 -10.51 -16.68 -12.38
N ASP A 22 -9.47 -16.36 -13.16
CA ASP A 22 -8.95 -17.28 -14.18
C ASP A 22 -8.06 -18.39 -13.59
N HIS A 23 -7.40 -18.13 -12.46
CA HIS A 23 -6.43 -19.07 -11.88
C HIS A 23 -6.78 -19.58 -10.47
N PHE A 24 -7.68 -18.91 -9.76
CA PHE A 24 -8.10 -19.25 -8.40
C PHE A 24 -9.63 -19.13 -8.24
N PRO A 25 -10.41 -19.86 -9.06
CA PRO A 25 -11.86 -19.66 -9.17
C PRO A 25 -12.62 -19.89 -7.85
N GLU A 26 -12.14 -20.79 -6.99
CA GLU A 26 -12.74 -21.02 -5.67
C GLU A 26 -12.57 -19.81 -4.74
N ASP A 27 -11.39 -19.20 -4.72
CA ASP A 27 -11.12 -17.99 -3.93
C ASP A 27 -11.86 -16.79 -4.49
N PHE A 28 -11.97 -16.68 -5.83
CA PHE A 28 -12.80 -15.67 -6.48
C PHE A 28 -14.28 -15.79 -6.08
N ALA A 29 -14.83 -17.02 -6.07
CA ALA A 29 -16.21 -17.26 -5.67
C ALA A 29 -16.46 -16.87 -4.21
N ARG A 30 -15.52 -17.16 -3.30
CA ARG A 30 -15.59 -16.72 -1.90
C ARG A 30 -15.55 -15.20 -1.79
N LEU A 31 -14.61 -14.55 -2.47
CA LEU A 31 -14.47 -13.10 -2.46
C LEU A 31 -15.76 -12.41 -2.94
N ALA A 32 -16.39 -12.93 -4.00
CA ALA A 32 -17.64 -12.42 -4.54
C ALA A 32 -18.85 -12.67 -3.62
N ALA A 33 -18.82 -13.73 -2.80
CA ALA A 33 -19.89 -14.05 -1.85
C ALA A 33 -19.74 -13.30 -0.51
N TYR A 34 -18.53 -12.87 -0.16
CA TYR A 34 -18.25 -12.18 1.10
C TYR A 34 -18.50 -10.67 1.02
N ARG A 35 -18.79 -10.08 2.18
CA ARG A 35 -18.70 -8.63 2.36
C ARG A 35 -17.23 -8.24 2.31
N SER A 36 -16.77 -7.84 1.13
CA SER A 36 -15.38 -7.53 0.82
C SER A 36 -15.14 -6.01 0.80
N PHE A 37 -13.95 -5.61 1.24
CA PHE A 37 -13.52 -4.21 1.29
C PHE A 37 -12.31 -4.01 0.41
N ALA A 38 -12.22 -2.84 -0.23
CA ALA A 38 -11.03 -2.39 -0.95
C ALA A 38 -10.68 -0.97 -0.54
N LEU A 39 -9.39 -0.73 -0.25
CA LEU A 39 -8.90 0.60 0.10
C LEU A 39 -8.26 1.26 -1.11
N ILE A 40 -8.83 2.39 -1.50
CA ILE A 40 -8.42 3.19 -2.66
C ILE A 40 -7.65 4.41 -2.18
N ARG A 41 -6.46 4.58 -2.73
CA ARG A 41 -5.60 5.72 -2.50
C ARG A 41 -5.65 6.66 -3.70
N ASP A 42 -5.42 7.95 -3.45
CA ASP A 42 -5.15 8.92 -4.49
C ASP A 42 -4.01 8.43 -5.41
N PRO A 43 -4.22 8.31 -6.73
CA PRO A 43 -3.21 7.85 -7.67
C PRO A 43 -1.91 8.67 -7.67
N PHE A 44 -1.97 10.00 -7.46
CA PHE A 44 -0.79 10.85 -7.41
C PHE A 44 0.07 10.55 -6.18
N SER A 45 -0.57 10.29 -5.03
CA SER A 45 0.10 9.82 -3.82
C SER A 45 0.55 8.35 -3.89
N ARG A 46 -0.11 7.52 -4.71
CA ARG A 46 0.16 6.09 -4.84
C ARG A 46 1.45 5.83 -5.61
N PHE A 47 1.64 6.47 -6.76
CA PHE A 47 2.82 6.26 -7.62
C PHE A 47 4.18 6.39 -6.89
N PRO A 48 4.47 7.49 -6.13
CA PRO A 48 5.71 7.58 -5.35
C PRO A 48 5.79 6.53 -4.23
N SER A 49 4.65 6.06 -3.70
CA SER A 49 4.63 4.96 -2.74
C SER A 49 5.01 3.63 -3.40
N SER A 50 4.52 3.37 -4.62
CA SER A 50 4.86 2.17 -5.39
C SER A 50 6.34 2.15 -5.79
N LEU A 51 6.90 3.30 -6.17
CA LEU A 51 8.35 3.45 -6.38
C LEU A 51 9.14 3.14 -5.11
N HIS A 52 8.69 3.64 -3.96
CA HIS A 52 9.32 3.30 -2.69
C HIS A 52 9.32 1.80 -2.41
N GLU A 53 8.18 1.12 -2.58
CA GLU A 53 8.09 -0.32 -2.37
C GLU A 53 9.01 -1.09 -3.33
N ARG A 54 9.06 -0.70 -4.60
CA ARG A 54 9.99 -1.31 -5.57
C ARG A 54 11.45 -1.20 -5.14
N PHE A 55 11.89 -0.02 -4.70
CA PHE A 55 13.24 0.16 -4.15
C PHE A 55 13.49 -0.70 -2.90
N VAL A 56 12.53 -0.71 -1.96
CA VAL A 56 12.65 -1.50 -0.72
C VAL A 56 12.71 -3.00 -1.01
N GLN A 57 11.91 -3.50 -1.96
CA GLN A 57 11.93 -4.90 -2.38
C GLN A 57 13.25 -5.27 -3.07
N ARG A 58 13.78 -4.39 -3.94
CA ARG A 58 14.99 -4.66 -4.72
C ARG A 58 16.25 -4.75 -3.88
N ASP A 59 16.49 -3.79 -2.99
CA ASP A 59 17.77 -3.70 -2.25
C ASP A 59 17.65 -3.27 -0.79
N ARG A 60 16.41 -3.08 -0.29
CA ARG A 60 16.07 -2.62 1.06
C ARG A 60 16.55 -1.20 1.39
N ILE A 61 16.75 -0.38 0.36
CA ILE A 61 17.09 1.05 0.52
C ILE A 61 15.85 1.90 0.20
N PRO A 62 15.31 2.66 1.18
CA PRO A 62 14.19 3.55 0.99
C PRO A 62 14.41 4.62 -0.10
N LEU A 63 13.35 4.98 -0.83
CA LEU A 63 13.33 6.09 -1.79
C LEU A 63 13.94 7.39 -1.25
N ALA A 64 13.63 7.75 -0.01
CA ALA A 64 14.10 8.99 0.62
C ALA A 64 15.62 9.07 0.81
N ASN A 65 16.34 7.96 0.64
CA ASN A 65 17.79 7.87 0.83
C ASN A 65 18.55 7.65 -0.49
N ARG A 66 17.89 7.90 -1.63
CA ARG A 66 18.45 7.77 -2.98
C ARG A 66 18.96 9.09 -3.51
N ALA A 67 19.89 9.01 -4.47
CA ALA A 67 20.29 10.18 -5.25
C ALA A 67 19.20 10.55 -6.27
N SER A 68 19.05 11.84 -6.56
CA SER A 68 17.97 12.35 -7.41
C SER A 68 18.03 11.80 -8.84
N ASP A 69 19.23 11.62 -9.40
CA ASP A 69 19.46 11.05 -10.73
C ASP A 69 19.12 9.54 -10.79
N GLU A 70 19.34 8.82 -9.69
CA GLU A 70 18.95 7.41 -9.56
C GLU A 70 17.42 7.29 -9.52
N VAL A 71 16.75 8.18 -8.79
CA VAL A 71 15.27 8.22 -8.76
C VAL A 71 14.71 8.58 -10.14
N ALA A 72 15.28 9.57 -10.83
CA ALA A 72 14.83 9.98 -12.16
C ALA A 72 14.92 8.82 -13.17
N ARG A 73 16.07 8.12 -13.21
CA ARG A 73 16.24 6.94 -14.07
C ARG A 73 15.24 5.83 -13.76
N GLU A 74 14.97 5.57 -12.49
CA GLU A 74 13.98 4.55 -12.10
C GLU A 74 12.56 4.95 -12.52
N VAL A 75 12.20 6.23 -12.36
CA VAL A 75 10.91 6.78 -12.80
C VAL A 75 10.74 6.56 -14.30
N ASP A 76 11.74 6.96 -15.10
CA ASP A 76 11.71 6.82 -16.56
C ASP A 76 11.60 5.34 -16.98
N GLU A 77 12.36 4.45 -16.33
CA GLU A 77 12.32 3.02 -16.60
C GLU A 77 10.94 2.42 -16.29
N VAL A 78 10.38 2.72 -15.11
CA VAL A 78 9.08 2.21 -14.70
C VAL A 78 7.97 2.74 -15.62
N MET A 79 7.98 4.04 -15.93
CA MET A 79 7.00 4.62 -16.86
C MET A 79 7.09 3.96 -18.24
N ALA A 80 8.30 3.74 -18.76
CA ALA A 80 8.50 3.06 -20.05
C ALA A 80 8.04 1.59 -20.00
N GLN A 81 8.25 0.88 -18.90
CA GLN A 81 7.77 -0.49 -18.71
C GLN A 81 6.23 -0.54 -18.68
N LEU A 82 5.61 0.34 -17.89
CA LEU A 82 4.17 0.42 -17.74
C LEU A 82 3.46 0.85 -19.04
N ALA A 83 4.04 1.80 -19.79
CA ALA A 83 3.50 2.26 -21.07
C ALA A 83 3.48 1.20 -22.17
N ARG A 84 4.32 0.15 -22.04
CA ARG A 84 4.34 -1.00 -22.97
C ARG A 84 3.31 -2.07 -22.62
N LEU A 85 2.70 -2.00 -21.44
CA LEU A 85 1.70 -2.98 -21.04
C LEU A 85 0.42 -2.77 -21.85
N PRO A 86 -0.20 -3.84 -22.38
CA PRO A 86 -1.47 -3.71 -23.06
C PRO A 86 -2.54 -3.14 -22.13
N ASN A 87 -3.34 -2.22 -22.64
CA ASN A 87 -4.49 -1.70 -21.92
C ASN A 87 -5.45 -2.84 -21.55
N GLY A 88 -5.98 -2.80 -20.32
CA GLY A 88 -6.88 -3.83 -19.79
C GLY A 88 -6.22 -5.14 -19.34
N VAL A 89 -4.91 -5.36 -19.61
CA VAL A 89 -4.23 -6.56 -19.08
C VAL A 89 -3.78 -6.30 -17.65
N PRO A 90 -4.14 -7.15 -16.68
CA PRO A 90 -3.70 -6.99 -15.29
C PRO A 90 -2.19 -7.14 -15.15
N ILE A 91 -1.59 -6.33 -14.29
CA ILE A 91 -0.18 -6.47 -13.94
C ILE A 91 -0.05 -7.65 -12.97
N THR A 92 0.78 -8.63 -13.31
CA THR A 92 1.11 -9.77 -12.44
C THR A 92 2.61 -9.86 -12.12
N ASP A 93 3.44 -9.11 -12.84
CA ASP A 93 4.88 -9.06 -12.59
C ASP A 93 5.16 -8.55 -11.17
N PRO A 94 5.80 -9.36 -10.30
CA PRO A 94 6.19 -8.95 -8.95
C PRO A 94 6.96 -7.63 -8.87
N GLY A 95 7.77 -7.29 -9.88
CA GLY A 95 8.53 -6.05 -9.92
C GLY A 95 7.67 -4.81 -10.18
N LEU A 96 6.49 -4.99 -10.79
CA LEU A 96 5.58 -3.93 -11.21
C LEU A 96 4.22 -3.99 -10.51
N ILE A 97 3.96 -5.02 -9.70
CA ILE A 97 2.64 -5.28 -9.12
C ILE A 97 2.11 -4.13 -8.28
N HIS A 98 3.00 -3.39 -7.59
CA HIS A 98 2.63 -2.20 -6.81
C HIS A 98 2.13 -1.04 -7.66
N PHE A 99 2.34 -1.07 -8.98
CA PHE A 99 1.84 -0.10 -9.96
C PHE A 99 0.55 -0.57 -10.64
N SER A 100 0.02 -1.76 -10.31
CA SER A 100 -1.28 -2.24 -10.82
C SER A 100 -2.38 -1.21 -10.66
N ARG A 101 -3.39 -1.18 -11.54
CA ARG A 101 -4.52 -0.25 -11.38
C ARG A 101 -5.38 -0.72 -10.21
N GLN A 102 -5.79 0.19 -9.34
CA GLN A 102 -6.63 -0.12 -8.18
C GLN A 102 -8.01 -0.64 -8.60
N ARG A 103 -8.53 -0.18 -9.74
CA ARG A 103 -9.75 -0.71 -10.34
C ARG A 103 -9.67 -2.18 -10.70
N ASP A 104 -8.49 -2.72 -11.00
CA ASP A 104 -8.31 -4.15 -11.32
C ASP A 104 -8.59 -5.04 -10.08
N TYR A 105 -8.71 -4.44 -8.89
CA TYR A 105 -9.08 -5.10 -7.63
C TYR A 105 -10.54 -4.85 -7.20
N VAL A 106 -11.27 -3.96 -7.90
CA VAL A 106 -12.64 -3.57 -7.53
C VAL A 106 -13.64 -4.00 -8.59
N TYR A 107 -13.29 -3.84 -9.85
CA TYR A 107 -14.15 -4.11 -11.00
C TYR A 107 -13.61 -5.26 -11.84
N LEU A 108 -14.52 -6.09 -12.34
CA LEU A 108 -14.26 -7.12 -13.33
C LEU A 108 -15.33 -7.05 -14.41
N ASP A 109 -14.93 -7.01 -15.68
CA ASP A 109 -15.84 -6.92 -16.83
C ASP A 109 -16.89 -5.79 -16.72
N GLY A 110 -16.49 -4.66 -16.14
CA GLY A 110 -17.35 -3.49 -15.92
C GLY A 110 -18.27 -3.59 -14.71
N GLN A 111 -18.33 -4.73 -14.02
CA GLN A 111 -19.12 -4.93 -12.81
C GLN A 111 -18.27 -4.75 -11.55
N GLN A 112 -18.85 -4.18 -10.51
CA GLN A 112 -18.19 -4.09 -9.21
C GLN A 112 -18.29 -5.45 -8.51
N VAL A 113 -17.15 -6.08 -8.21
CA VAL A 113 -17.10 -7.36 -7.50
C VAL A 113 -16.86 -7.14 -6.01
N VAL A 114 -16.00 -6.17 -5.65
CA VAL A 114 -15.77 -5.84 -4.25
C VAL A 114 -16.94 -5.01 -3.72
N ALA A 115 -17.55 -5.46 -2.62
CA ALA A 115 -18.77 -4.85 -2.09
C ALA A 115 -18.55 -3.40 -1.69
N GLU A 116 -17.44 -3.12 -0.98
CA GLU A 116 -17.23 -1.84 -0.32
C GLU A 116 -15.86 -1.22 -0.61
N PRO A 117 -15.68 -0.59 -1.77
CA PRO A 117 -14.55 0.28 -2.00
C PRO A 117 -14.67 1.52 -1.10
N ARG A 118 -13.60 1.85 -0.39
CA ARG A 118 -13.45 2.99 0.53
C ARG A 118 -12.14 3.71 0.21
N THR A 119 -11.98 4.95 0.65
CA THR A 119 -10.65 5.58 0.56
C THR A 119 -9.77 5.23 1.74
N VAL A 120 -8.45 5.35 1.59
CA VAL A 120 -7.52 5.16 2.72
C VAL A 120 -7.75 6.11 3.90
N ALA A 121 -8.51 7.20 3.69
CA ALA A 121 -8.92 8.10 4.77
C ALA A 121 -10.03 7.51 5.66
N GLU A 122 -10.71 6.45 5.21
CA GLU A 122 -11.81 5.77 5.91
C GLU A 122 -11.37 4.48 6.61
N VAL A 123 -10.05 4.23 6.72
CA VAL A 123 -9.53 2.99 7.32
C VAL A 123 -10.04 2.77 8.75
N ASP A 124 -10.05 3.83 9.57
CA ASP A 124 -10.49 3.72 10.95
C ASP A 124 -11.98 3.32 11.02
N GLY A 125 -12.85 3.95 10.23
CA GLY A 125 -14.28 3.61 10.16
C GLY A 125 -14.54 2.23 9.55
N MET A 126 -13.73 1.79 8.57
CA MET A 126 -13.81 0.43 8.04
C MET A 126 -13.46 -0.62 9.10
N LEU A 127 -12.49 -0.34 9.97
CA LEU A 127 -12.07 -1.25 11.03
C LEU A 127 -13.09 -1.34 12.16
N GLU A 128 -13.77 -0.23 12.48
CA GLU A 128 -14.92 -0.21 13.39
C GLU A 128 -16.05 -1.09 12.83
N GLU A 129 -16.41 -0.89 11.56
CA GLU A 129 -17.43 -1.68 10.88
C GLU A 129 -17.07 -3.17 10.78
N LEU A 130 -15.81 -3.49 10.51
CA LEU A 130 -15.34 -4.86 10.55
C LEU A 130 -15.43 -5.46 11.94
N SER A 131 -15.11 -4.70 12.99
CA SER A 131 -15.21 -5.16 14.39
C SER A 131 -16.66 -5.50 14.76
N ASP A 132 -17.60 -4.66 14.32
CA ASP A 132 -19.04 -4.90 14.51
C ASP A 132 -19.50 -6.16 13.77
N LEU A 133 -19.00 -6.39 12.54
CA LEU A 133 -19.34 -7.57 11.74
C LEU A 133 -18.83 -8.87 12.35
N VAL A 134 -17.63 -8.88 12.93
CA VAL A 134 -17.05 -10.09 13.53
C VAL A 134 -17.44 -10.29 14.99
N GLY A 135 -18.02 -9.27 15.63
CA GLY A 135 -18.41 -9.29 17.04
C GLY A 135 -17.23 -9.18 18.02
N GLU A 136 -16.04 -8.82 17.53
CA GLU A 136 -14.82 -8.69 18.32
C GLU A 136 -14.03 -7.43 17.92
N PRO A 137 -13.46 -6.67 18.88
CA PRO A 137 -12.64 -5.51 18.56
C PRO A 137 -11.40 -5.88 17.76
N ILE A 138 -11.28 -5.33 16.54
CA ILE A 138 -10.05 -5.43 15.76
C ILE A 138 -9.07 -4.38 16.29
N LEU A 139 -8.19 -4.80 17.19
CA LEU A 139 -7.16 -3.93 17.74
C LEU A 139 -6.10 -3.63 16.66
N VAL A 140 -6.06 -2.38 16.22
CA VAL A 140 -4.95 -1.88 15.42
C VAL A 140 -3.74 -1.77 16.33
N GLU A 141 -2.84 -2.75 16.29
CA GLU A 141 -1.49 -2.51 16.81
C GLU A 141 -0.98 -1.23 16.16
N ALA A 142 -0.53 -0.26 16.97
CA ALA A 142 -0.09 1.09 16.55
C ALA A 142 1.16 1.11 15.64
N ARG A 143 1.40 0.05 14.86
CA ARG A 143 2.25 0.02 13.67
C ARG A 143 1.60 0.81 12.53
N ARG A 144 1.40 2.11 12.76
CA ARG A 144 1.50 3.07 11.67
C ARG A 144 2.90 2.88 11.07
N ASN A 145 2.99 2.63 9.76
CA ASN A 145 4.26 2.45 9.04
C ASN A 145 5.20 3.64 9.30
N ARG A 146 6.02 3.58 10.35
CA ARG A 146 6.98 4.63 10.70
C ARG A 146 8.17 4.50 9.75
N ARG A 147 8.22 5.34 8.72
CA ARG A 147 9.36 5.42 7.79
C ARG A 147 10.47 6.26 8.42
N PHE A 148 11.72 6.02 8.01
CA PHE A 148 12.89 6.70 8.54
C PHE A 148 13.73 7.29 7.40
N ARG A 149 14.11 8.55 7.53
CA ARG A 149 15.07 9.25 6.67
C ARG A 149 16.40 9.34 7.40
N TYR A 150 17.50 9.06 6.71
CA TYR A 150 18.86 9.18 7.28
C TYR A 150 19.51 10.49 6.82
N ALA A 151 20.33 11.09 7.68
CA ALA A 151 21.07 12.31 7.35
C ALA A 151 22.10 12.10 6.23
N SER A 152 22.58 10.87 6.01
CA SER A 152 23.45 10.53 4.88
C SER A 152 23.26 9.09 4.38
N SER A 153 23.48 8.89 3.08
CA SER A 153 23.37 7.58 2.42
C SER A 153 24.48 6.61 2.85
N SER A 154 25.66 7.11 3.24
CA SER A 154 26.76 6.31 3.81
C SER A 154 26.41 5.75 5.19
N LEU A 155 25.80 6.55 6.06
CA LEU A 155 25.39 6.13 7.40
C LEU A 155 24.31 5.05 7.35
N MET A 156 23.34 5.19 6.44
CA MET A 156 22.34 4.14 6.19
C MET A 156 23.00 2.85 5.66
N ARG A 157 23.92 2.94 4.69
CA ARG A 157 24.61 1.76 4.13
C ARG A 157 25.43 1.03 5.19
N MET A 158 26.14 1.78 6.03
CA MET A 158 26.89 1.23 7.16
C MET A 158 25.93 0.54 8.15
N GLN A 159 24.84 1.20 8.54
CA GLN A 159 23.86 0.60 9.43
C GLN A 159 23.25 -0.67 8.84
N LEU A 160 22.84 -0.67 7.57
CA LEU A 160 22.30 -1.86 6.90
C LEU A 160 23.32 -3.00 6.83
N ALA A 161 24.59 -2.69 6.57
CA ALA A 161 25.65 -3.69 6.54
C ALA A 161 25.89 -4.30 7.93
N VAL A 162 25.91 -3.45 8.96
CA VAL A 162 26.10 -3.85 10.36
C VAL A 162 24.91 -4.66 10.85
N THR A 163 23.67 -4.18 10.65
CA THR A 163 22.45 -4.89 11.08
C THR A 163 22.28 -6.22 10.37
N ARG A 164 22.52 -6.30 9.05
CA ARG A 164 22.47 -7.57 8.31
C ARG A 164 23.47 -8.59 8.84
N ARG A 165 24.65 -8.15 9.29
CA ARG A 165 25.69 -9.03 9.83
C ARG A 165 25.32 -9.51 11.23
N ILE A 166 24.84 -8.59 12.08
CA ILE A 166 24.37 -8.88 13.43
C ILE A 166 23.15 -9.79 13.45
N GLU A 167 22.15 -9.55 12.58
CA GLU A 167 20.93 -10.38 12.49
C GLU A 167 21.23 -11.83 12.07
N LYS A 168 22.34 -12.04 11.35
CA LYS A 168 22.78 -13.39 10.95
C LYS A 168 23.52 -14.14 12.05
N THR A 169 24.16 -13.44 12.98
CA THR A 169 25.02 -14.04 14.00
C THR A 169 24.42 -14.04 15.40
N LEU A 170 23.55 -13.09 15.73
CA LEU A 170 23.02 -12.94 17.08
C LEU A 170 21.51 -13.20 17.15
N PRO A 171 21.05 -14.06 18.08
CA PRO A 171 19.64 -14.22 18.39
C PRO A 171 18.95 -12.89 18.70
N ARG A 172 17.68 -12.77 18.29
CA ARG A 172 16.88 -11.55 18.42
C ARG A 172 16.81 -10.97 19.83
N TRP A 173 16.82 -11.81 20.85
CA TRP A 173 16.76 -11.39 22.25
C TRP A 173 18.05 -10.72 22.74
N ILE A 174 19.18 -10.96 22.08
CA ILE A 174 20.50 -10.37 22.44
C ILE A 174 20.70 -9.01 21.78
N TRP A 175 20.40 -8.88 20.48
CA TRP A 175 20.74 -7.65 19.76
C TRP A 175 19.72 -6.53 19.97
N LYS A 176 18.44 -6.86 20.20
CA LYS A 176 17.35 -5.88 20.31
C LYS A 176 17.53 -4.91 21.50
N PRO A 177 17.94 -5.35 22.71
CA PRO A 177 18.24 -4.44 23.83
C PRO A 177 19.39 -3.48 23.56
N VAL A 178 20.36 -3.86 22.74
CA VAL A 178 21.53 -3.01 22.39
C VAL A 178 21.17 -2.01 21.29
N TYR A 179 20.34 -2.41 20.33
CA TYR A 179 20.00 -1.56 19.19
C TYR A 179 19.00 -0.46 19.51
N VAL A 180 18.07 -0.69 20.45
CA VAL A 180 17.05 0.30 20.80
C VAL A 180 17.67 1.61 21.31
N PRO A 181 18.63 1.60 22.27
CA PRO A 181 19.33 2.81 22.72
C PRO A 181 20.12 3.51 21.61
N VAL A 182 20.83 2.75 20.77
CA VAL A 182 21.59 3.30 19.64
C VAL A 182 20.66 4.02 18.65
N LYS A 183 19.52 3.39 18.33
CA LYS A 183 18.51 3.98 17.46
C LYS A 183 17.88 5.24 18.08
N GLN A 184 17.63 5.24 19.38
CA GLN A 184 17.15 6.42 20.11
C GLN A 184 18.15 7.58 20.09
N ALA A 185 19.45 7.29 20.26
CA ALA A 185 20.51 8.29 20.14
C ALA A 185 20.58 8.86 18.71
N PHE A 186 20.39 8.04 17.69
CA PHE A 186 20.30 8.49 16.31
C PHE A 186 19.07 9.37 16.01
N PHE A 187 17.94 9.16 16.70
CA PHE A 187 16.81 10.10 16.64
C PHE A 187 17.12 11.42 17.33
N ALA A 188 17.69 11.36 18.54
CA ALA A 188 18.02 12.55 19.33
C ALA A 188 19.03 13.46 18.63
N THR A 189 19.92 12.89 17.83
CA THR A 189 20.95 13.60 17.05
C THR A 189 20.47 14.06 15.67
N GLY A 190 19.23 13.74 15.28
CA GLY A 190 18.70 14.06 13.94
C GLY A 190 19.32 13.24 12.81
N LEU A 191 20.19 12.27 13.11
CA LEU A 191 20.78 11.35 12.12
C LEU A 191 19.73 10.42 11.51
N ILE A 192 18.65 10.16 12.25
CA ILE A 192 17.44 9.49 11.77
C ILE A 192 16.24 10.38 12.08
N GLN A 193 15.44 10.68 11.06
CA GLN A 193 14.19 11.40 11.21
C GLN A 193 13.01 10.48 10.87
N PRO A 194 11.93 10.45 11.67
CA PRO A 194 10.70 9.79 11.28
C PRO A 194 10.13 10.53 10.06
N ASN A 195 10.24 9.92 8.89
CA ASN A 195 9.67 10.47 7.67
C ASN A 195 8.21 10.02 7.59
N ARG A 196 7.27 10.94 7.46
CA ARG A 196 5.85 10.58 7.39
C ARG A 196 5.40 10.21 5.98
N ASP A 197 6.12 10.64 4.94
CA ASP A 197 5.71 10.43 3.55
C ASP A 197 6.90 10.19 2.61
N PRO A 198 6.69 9.63 1.40
CA PRO A 198 7.68 9.74 0.33
C PRO A 198 8.02 11.22 0.09
N PRO A 199 9.18 11.56 -0.49
CA PRO A 199 9.47 12.95 -0.86
C PRO A 199 8.29 13.56 -1.63
N ALA A 200 7.88 14.77 -1.24
CA ALA A 200 6.68 15.44 -1.75
C ALA A 200 6.72 15.74 -3.25
N ALA A 201 7.90 15.72 -3.87
CA ALA A 201 8.07 15.83 -5.31
C ALA A 201 9.06 14.77 -5.79
N LEU A 202 8.63 13.97 -6.77
CA LEU A 202 9.53 13.16 -7.57
C LEU A 202 10.28 14.07 -8.56
N PRO A 203 11.49 13.69 -9.02
CA PRO A 203 12.08 14.32 -10.20
C PRO A 203 11.12 14.19 -11.39
N ASN A 204 11.17 15.15 -12.32
CA ASN A 204 10.30 15.20 -13.51
C ASN A 204 8.80 15.19 -13.15
N ALA A 205 8.41 15.95 -12.12
CA ALA A 205 7.04 15.97 -11.61
C ALA A 205 5.97 16.26 -12.69
N PRO A 206 6.16 17.19 -13.64
CA PRO A 206 5.18 17.41 -14.71
C PRO A 206 4.95 16.19 -15.59
N GLU A 207 6.02 15.49 -15.97
CA GLU A 207 5.96 14.27 -16.80
C GLU A 207 5.33 13.11 -16.04
N VAL A 208 5.69 12.95 -14.76
CA VAL A 208 5.08 11.95 -13.87
C VAL A 208 3.59 12.23 -13.69
N ASP A 209 3.20 13.47 -13.46
CA ASP A 209 1.80 13.86 -13.29
C ASP A 209 0.99 13.60 -14.56
N ALA A 210 1.55 13.91 -15.74
CA ALA A 210 0.92 13.62 -17.02
C ALA A 210 0.73 12.12 -17.20
N PHE A 211 1.76 11.31 -16.93
CA PHE A 211 1.69 9.86 -16.99
C PHE A 211 0.66 9.29 -16.01
N VAL A 212 0.66 9.75 -14.75
CA VAL A 212 -0.30 9.30 -13.74
C VAL A 212 -1.73 9.60 -14.18
N ARG A 213 -1.98 10.78 -14.76
CA ARG A 213 -3.31 11.15 -15.29
C ARG A 213 -3.79 10.20 -16.37
N GLU A 214 -2.90 9.80 -17.27
CA GLU A 214 -3.23 8.89 -18.37
C GLU A 214 -3.37 7.44 -17.87
N PHE A 215 -2.30 6.90 -17.27
CA PHE A 215 -2.23 5.51 -16.86
C PHE A 215 -3.25 5.14 -15.77
N TYR A 216 -3.52 6.06 -14.83
CA TYR A 216 -4.48 5.87 -13.74
C TYR A 216 -5.79 6.63 -13.95
N ALA A 217 -6.14 7.05 -15.18
CA ALA A 217 -7.36 7.81 -15.46
C ALA A 217 -8.61 7.18 -14.81
N GLY A 218 -8.74 5.85 -14.93
CA GLY A 218 -9.83 5.11 -14.32
C GLY A 218 -9.84 5.19 -12.79
N ASP A 219 -8.68 5.01 -12.16
CA ASP A 219 -8.53 5.04 -10.70
C ASP A 219 -8.78 6.44 -10.14
N ILE A 220 -8.38 7.50 -10.85
CA ILE A 220 -8.67 8.89 -10.49
C ILE A 220 -10.18 9.10 -10.43
N GLY A 221 -10.91 8.59 -11.42
CA GLY A 221 -12.37 8.64 -11.43
C GLY A 221 -12.99 7.91 -10.24
N LEU A 222 -12.50 6.69 -9.94
CA LEU A 222 -12.94 5.91 -8.78
C LEU A 222 -12.67 6.66 -7.47
N PHE A 223 -11.45 7.14 -7.26
CA PHE A 223 -11.04 7.84 -6.05
C PHE A 223 -11.90 9.09 -5.80
N ARG A 224 -12.11 9.92 -6.83
CA ARG A 224 -12.96 11.12 -6.74
C ARG A 224 -14.40 10.78 -6.37
N LYS A 225 -14.97 9.73 -6.94
CA LYS A 225 -16.32 9.26 -6.61
C LYS A 225 -16.41 8.87 -5.13
N LEU A 226 -15.42 8.14 -4.62
CA LEU A 226 -15.38 7.71 -3.22
C LEU A 226 -15.16 8.88 -2.26
N GLU A 227 -14.24 9.79 -2.56
CA GLU A 227 -14.04 11.00 -1.74
C GLU A 227 -15.29 11.89 -1.70
N ALA A 228 -15.99 12.07 -2.83
CA ALA A 228 -17.24 12.81 -2.85
C ALA A 228 -18.31 12.15 -1.97
N ALA A 229 -18.44 10.82 -2.03
CA ALA A 229 -19.36 10.07 -1.16
C ALA A 229 -18.97 10.18 0.32
N ARG A 230 -17.67 10.11 0.64
CA ARG A 230 -17.14 10.29 1.99
C ARG A 230 -17.47 11.67 2.55
N LEU A 231 -17.20 12.72 1.78
CA LEU A 231 -17.49 14.10 2.18
C LEU A 231 -18.99 14.33 2.37
N ALA A 232 -19.83 13.76 1.50
CA ALA A 232 -21.28 13.85 1.65
C ALA A 232 -21.79 13.25 2.97
N ARG A 233 -21.23 12.09 3.41
CA ARG A 233 -21.56 11.47 4.70
C ARG A 233 -21.09 12.29 5.90
N LEU A 234 -19.99 13.03 5.77
CA LEU A 234 -19.49 13.91 6.84
C LEU A 234 -20.35 15.17 7.00
N VAL A 235 -20.90 15.69 5.91
CA VAL A 235 -21.78 16.87 5.93
C VAL A 235 -23.18 16.50 6.42
N ASN A 236 -23.71 15.35 5.96
CA ASN A 236 -25.01 14.82 6.35
C ASN A 236 -24.84 13.45 7.00
N PRO A 237 -24.45 13.39 8.29
CA PRO A 237 -24.37 12.12 8.99
C PRO A 237 -25.76 11.47 8.94
N LEU A 238 -25.81 10.22 8.49
CA LEU A 238 -27.04 9.43 8.60
C LEU A 238 -27.50 9.46 10.07
N PRO A 239 -28.80 9.57 10.35
CA PRO A 239 -29.28 9.44 11.71
C PRO A 239 -28.72 8.15 12.28
N ALA A 240 -28.12 8.22 13.47
CA ALA A 240 -27.58 7.06 14.15
C ALA A 240 -28.68 5.99 14.13
N SER A 241 -28.41 4.85 13.49
CA SER A 241 -29.36 3.74 13.51
C SER A 241 -29.63 3.42 14.97
N ASP A 242 -30.87 3.64 15.42
CA ASP A 242 -31.29 3.32 16.78
C ASP A 242 -30.81 1.91 17.07
N LYS A 243 -29.86 1.79 17.99
CA LYS A 243 -29.44 0.48 18.48
C LYS A 243 -30.72 -0.17 19.02
N PRO A 244 -31.09 -1.39 18.58
CA PRO A 244 -32.24 -2.05 19.14
C PRO A 244 -32.03 -2.12 20.65
N GLU A 245 -32.92 -1.47 21.40
CA GLU A 245 -32.94 -1.54 22.85
C GLU A 245 -32.88 -3.01 23.23
N SER A 246 -31.79 -3.40 23.89
CA SER A 246 -31.63 -4.72 24.46
C SER A 246 -32.75 -4.90 25.47
N ASN A 247 -33.80 -5.58 25.05
CA ASN A 247 -34.94 -5.89 25.88
C ASN A 247 -34.45 -6.79 27.02
N PRO A 248 -34.49 -6.35 28.30
CA PRO A 248 -34.11 -7.20 29.40
C PRO A 248 -35.18 -8.26 29.56
N MET A 249 -34.91 -9.48 29.07
CA MET A 249 -35.71 -10.66 29.41
C MET A 249 -35.55 -10.89 30.92
N GLY A 250 -36.63 -10.66 31.64
CA GLY A 250 -36.82 -11.10 33.03
C GLY A 250 -37.16 -12.58 33.13
#